data_AF-A0A937Q6E7-F1
#
_entry.id   AF-A0A937Q6E7-F1
#
_cell.length_a   1.000
_cell.length_b   1.000
_cell.length_c   1.000
_cell.angle_alpha   90.00
_cell.angle_beta   90.00
_cell.angle_gamma   90.00
#
_symmetry.space_group_name_H-M   'P 1'
#
loop_
_entity.id
_entity.type
_entity.pdbx_description
1 polymer ?
#
loop_
_entity_poly.entity_id
_entity_poly.type
_entity_poly.pdbx_seq_one_letter_code
_entity_poly.pdbx_strand_id
1 'polypeptide(L)' 'MARVVLFILRHDKPVKPESVQKYLESKFGDSLDDVYKTMVVLAKSLSHIELTEGTYELYEKFRPSIPRGKKGWRPLGVA' A
#
# COMPACT_ATOMS: atom_id res chain seq x y z
N MET A 1 -7.07 19.05 8.12
CA MET A 1 -6.25 17.87 8.46
C MET A 1 -5.65 17.32 7.17
N ALA A 2 -4.40 17.66 6.86
CA ALA A 2 -3.72 17.17 5.67
C ALA A 2 -3.39 15.69 5.88
N ARG A 3 -4.20 14.81 5.27
CA ARG A 3 -3.97 13.37 5.28
C ARG A 3 -2.62 13.13 4.61
N VAL A 4 -1.73 12.42 5.30
CA VAL A 4 -0.36 12.10 4.88
C VAL A 4 -0.39 11.41 3.52
N VAL A 5 -0.24 12.18 2.45
CA VAL A 5 0.16 11.63 1.16
C VAL A 5 1.66 11.80 1.10
N LEU A 6 2.34 10.76 1.56
CA LEU A 6 3.75 10.53 1.31
C LEU A 6 4.01 10.78 -0.19
N PHE A 7 5.10 11.47 -0.53
CA PHE A 7 5.49 11.75 -1.90
C PHE A 7 5.73 10.43 -2.65
N ILE A 8 4.68 9.89 -3.26
CA ILE A 8 4.76 8.67 -4.06
C ILE A 8 5.10 9.11 -5.48
N LEU A 9 6.20 8.58 -6.02
CA LEU A 9 6.57 8.75 -7.41
C LEU A 9 5.99 7.59 -8.23
N ARG A 10 5.38 7.90 -9.37
CA ARG A 10 4.99 6.93 -10.39
C ARG A 10 5.63 7.33 -11.71
N HIS A 11 6.52 6.51 -12.24
CA HIS A 11 7.33 6.84 -13.43
C HIS A 11 8.04 8.20 -13.26
N ASP A 12 8.73 8.37 -12.13
CA ASP A 12 9.48 9.59 -11.76
C ASP A 12 8.66 10.88 -11.70
N LYS A 13 7.33 10.76 -11.72
CA LYS A 13 6.40 11.89 -11.59
C LYS A 13 5.69 11.83 -10.24
N PRO A 14 5.55 12.98 -9.55
CA PRO A 14 4.74 13.07 -8.35
C PRO A 14 3.32 12.58 -8.62
N VAL A 15 2.87 11.61 -7.84
CA VAL A 15 1.47 11.19 -7.88
C VAL A 15 0.63 12.27 -7.20
N LYS A 16 -0.47 12.66 -7.86
CA LYS A 16 -1.39 13.66 -7.31
C LYS A 16 -2.09 13.10 -6.06
N PRO A 17 -1.97 13.75 -4.90
CA PRO A 17 -2.58 13.29 -3.65
C PRO A 17 -4.07 12.95 -3.75
N GLU A 18 -4.82 13.77 -4.46
CA GLU A 18 -6.27 13.61 -4.63
C GLU A 18 -6.61 12.36 -5.43
N SER A 19 -5.75 11.97 -6.37
CA SER A 19 -5.94 10.74 -7.15
C SER A 19 -5.72 9.49 -6.31
N VAL A 20 -4.78 9.54 -5.37
CA VAL A 20 -4.54 8.45 -4.40
C VAL A 20 -5.71 8.35 -3.45
N GLN A 21 -6.17 9.48 -2.92
CA GLN A 21 -7.30 9.49 -2.00
C GLN A 21 -8.57 8.91 -2.64
N LYS A 22 -8.93 9.38 -3.85
CA LYS A 22 -10.09 8.82 -4.59
C LYS A 22 -9.94 7.33 -4.87
N TYR A 23 -8.74 6.86 -5.17
CA TYR A 23 -8.49 5.44 -5.38
C TYR A 23 -8.71 4.64 -4.10
N LEU A 24 -8.19 5.11 -2.96
CA LEU A 24 -8.37 4.46 -1.66
C LEU A 24 -9.84 4.48 -1.21
N GLU A 25 -10.54 5.59 -1.37
CA GLU A 25 -11.99 5.71 -1.11
C GLU A 25 -12.77 4.71 -1.98
N SER A 26 -12.43 4.57 -3.26
CA SER A 26 -13.07 3.58 -4.13
C SER A 26 -12.80 2.12 -3.73
N LYS A 27 -11.68 1.82 -3.05
CA LYS A 27 -11.32 0.45 -2.66
C LYS A 27 -11.83 0.06 -1.29
N PHE A 28 -11.81 0.98 -0.35
CA PHE A 28 -12.13 0.70 1.05
C PHE A 28 -13.48 1.26 1.46
N GLY A 29 -14.04 2.22 0.72
CA GLY A 29 -15.32 2.85 1.04
C GLY A 29 -15.36 3.33 2.49
N ASP A 30 -16.43 2.96 3.20
CA ASP A 30 -16.65 3.33 4.60
C ASP A 30 -15.60 2.73 5.56
N SER A 31 -14.90 1.66 5.16
CA SER A 31 -13.85 1.04 5.97
C SER A 31 -12.50 1.76 5.89
N LEU A 32 -12.36 2.79 5.05
CA LEU A 32 -11.08 3.46 4.81
C LEU A 32 -10.44 4.01 6.10
N ASP A 33 -11.24 4.63 6.96
CA ASP A 33 -10.73 5.23 8.19
C ASP A 33 -10.23 4.17 9.19
N ASP A 34 -10.89 3.02 9.27
CA ASP A 34 -10.47 1.94 10.17
C ASP A 34 -9.25 1.19 9.63
N VAL A 35 -9.15 1.01 8.31
CA VAL A 35 -7.94 0.52 7.66
C VAL A 35 -6.77 1.47 7.93
N TYR A 36 -6.97 2.78 7.78
CA TYR A 36 -5.93 3.76 8.04
C TYR A 36 -5.42 3.71 9.48
N LYS A 37 -6.33 3.70 10.47
CA LYS A 37 -5.96 3.60 11.89
C LYS A 37 -5.14 2.33 12.16
N THR A 38 -5.60 1.19 11.64
CA THR A 38 -4.91 -0.09 11.83
C THR A 38 -3.51 -0.08 11.21
N MET A 39 -3.37 0.47 10.00
CA MET A 39 -2.08 0.58 9.33
C MET A 39 -1.11 1.52 10.06
N VAL A 40 -1.62 2.59 10.68
CA VAL A 40 -0.80 3.46 11.54
C VAL A 40 -0.32 2.73 12.80
N VAL A 41 -1.17 1.91 13.43
CA VAL A 41 -0.78 1.09 14.58
C VAL A 41 0.29 0.08 14.17
N LEU A 42 0.11 -0.61 13.04
CA LEU A 42 1.10 -1.54 12.49
C LEU A 42 2.44 -0.84 12.21
N ALA A 43 2.41 0.30 11.54
CA ALA A 43 3.62 1.06 11.22
C ALA A 43 4.38 1.50 12.48
N LYS A 44 3.66 1.88 13.54
CA LYS A 44 4.27 2.24 14.84
C LYS A 44 4.83 1.06 15.61
N SER A 45 4.36 -0.16 15.32
CA SER A 45 4.83 -1.38 15.96
C SER A 45 6.14 -1.92 15.36
N LEU A 46 6.53 -1.41 14.19
CA LEU A 46 7.74 -1.81 13.48
C LEU A 46 8.82 -0.73 13.61
N SER A 47 10.06 -1.16 13.85
CA SER A 47 11.24 -0.30 13.77
C SER A 47 11.54 0.10 12.32
N HIS A 48 12.35 1.14 12.14
CA HIS A 48 12.74 1.60 10.80
C HIS A 48 13.47 0.52 10.01
N ILE A 49 14.30 -0.30 10.68
CA ILE A 49 15.06 -1.40 10.07
C ILE A 49 14.11 -2.49 9.58
N GLU A 50 13.13 -2.88 10.39
CA GLU A 50 12.12 -3.88 10.01
C GLU A 50 11.25 -3.43 8.84
N LEU A 51 10.98 -2.13 8.72
CA LEU A 51 10.28 -1.58 7.56
C LEU A 51 11.16 -1.57 6.30
N THR A 52 12.46 -1.31 6.40
CA THR A 52 13.34 -1.30 5.24
C THR A 52 13.67 -2.70 4.71
N GLU A 53 13.83 -3.69 5.59
CA GLU A 53 14.21 -5.05 5.20
C GLU A 53 12.97 -5.95 4.97
N GLY A 54 11.93 -5.79 5.78
CA GLY A 54 10.76 -6.67 5.80
C GLY A 54 9.55 -6.20 4.99
N THR A 55 9.62 -5.03 4.32
CA THR A 55 8.44 -4.48 3.60
C THR A 55 7.97 -5.39 2.48
N TYR A 56 8.88 -6.07 1.78
CA TYR A 56 8.49 -7.00 0.72
C TYR A 56 7.82 -8.26 1.29
N GLU A 57 8.38 -8.87 2.33
CA GLU A 57 7.77 -10.03 3.01
C GLU A 57 6.40 -9.68 3.61
N LEU A 58 6.27 -8.50 4.21
CA LEU A 58 5.01 -8.01 4.76
C LEU A 58 3.97 -7.81 3.65
N TYR A 59 4.37 -7.25 2.51
CA TYR A 59 3.53 -7.15 1.32
C TYR A 59 3.09 -8.54 0.82
N GLU A 60 3.99 -9.53 0.82
CA GLU A 60 3.64 -10.90 0.41
C GLU A 60 2.63 -11.58 1.34
N LYS A 61 2.65 -11.27 2.64
CA LYS A 61 1.65 -11.78 3.61
C LYS A 61 0.26 -11.21 3.37
N PHE A 62 0.16 -9.96 2.91
CA PHE A 62 -1.12 -9.29 2.65
C PHE A 62 -1.65 -9.50 1.23
N ARG A 63 -0.81 -9.97 0.30
CA ARG A 63 -1.27 -10.14 -1.08
C ARG A 63 -2.29 -11.28 -1.15
N PRO A 64 -3.46 -11.06 -1.76
CA PRO A 64 -4.39 -12.15 -2.03
C PRO A 64 -3.75 -13.15 -2.99
N SER A 65 -4.16 -14.42 -2.94
CA SER A 65 -3.72 -15.42 -3.91
C SER A 65 -4.14 -14.99 -5.32
N ILE A 66 -3.17 -14.78 -6.21
CA ILE A 66 -3.40 -14.27 -7.56
C ILE A 66 -3.45 -15.47 -8.53
N PRO A 67 -4.57 -15.73 -9.20
CA PRO A 67 -4.62 -16.73 -10.26
C PRO A 67 -3.65 -16.37 -11.40
N ARG A 68 -2.97 -17.39 -11.96
CA ARG A 68 -2.08 -17.20 -13.12
C ARG A 68 -2.83 -16.49 -14.25
N GLY A 69 -2.20 -15.46 -14.83
CA GLY A 69 -2.73 -14.73 -15.99
C GLY A 69 -3.72 -13.59 -15.66
N LYS A 70 -3.97 -13.25 -14.39
CA LYS A 70 -4.81 -12.08 -14.05
C LYS A 70 -4.14 -10.77 -14.49
N LYS A 71 -4.71 -10.13 -15.51
CA LYS A 71 -4.33 -8.80 -16.00
C LYS A 71 -4.39 -7.77 -14.86
N GLY A 72 -3.34 -6.95 -14.73
CA GLY A 72 -3.23 -5.92 -13.69
C GLY A 72 -2.42 -6.34 -12.46
N TRP A 73 -1.99 -7.60 -12.39
CA TRP A 73 -1.04 -8.08 -11.39
C TRP A 73 0.31 -8.32 -12.05
N ARG A 74 1.41 -7.84 -11.45
CA ARG A 74 2.73 -8.34 -11.86
C ARG A 74 2.82 -9.81 -11.42
N PRO A 75 3.40 -10.70 -12.25
CA PRO A 75 3.76 -12.04 -11.80
C PRO A 75 4.59 -11.94 -10.51
N LEU A 76 4.52 -12.97 -9.66
CA LEU A 76 5.55 -13.13 -8.63
C LEU A 76 6.91 -13.02 -9.32
N GLY A 77 7.77 -12.13 -8.85
CA GLY A 77 9.17 -12.16 -9.27
C GLY A 77 9.69 -13.54 -8.93
N VAL A 78 9.90 -14.37 -9.94
CA VAL A 78 10.75 -15.55 -9.79
C VAL A 78 12.16 -15.00 -9.63
N ALA A 79 12.63 -14.97 -8.37
CA ALA A 79 14.05 -15.10 -8.11
C ALA A 79 14.46 -16.55 -8.47
#